data_AF-F4B5P2-F1
#
_entry.id   AF-F4B5P2-F1
#
_cell.length_a   1.000
_cell.length_b   1.000
_cell.length_c   1.000
_cell.angle_alpha   90.00
_cell.angle_beta   90.00
_cell.angle_gamma   90.00
#
_symmetry.space_group_name_H-M   'P 1'
#
loop_
_entity.id
_entity.type
_entity.pdbx_description
1 polymer ?
#
loop_
_entity_poly.entity_id
_entity_poly.type
_entity_poly.pdbx_seq_one_letter_code
_entity_poly.pdbx_strand_id
1 'polypeptide(L)'
;MDYKRKGVEDICKIKKDFAYSNNQDGKLTKSLIRKIFDMINDSQNLSSIIPDLAYLAARNKGLSNDTELGRFIISLLNLIRQQPRDNVVKYVEGAVMAVYIIEEAQSNDLDPFKFLDCG
;
A
#
# COMPACT_ATOMS: atom_id res chain seq x y z
N MET A 1 -0.19 19.24 -0.03
CA MET A 1 -0.13 17.97 0.72
C MET A 1 1.05 17.17 0.20
N ASP A 2 1.87 16.60 1.09
CA ASP A 2 2.94 15.68 0.69
C ASP A 2 2.35 14.28 0.51
N TYR A 3 2.16 13.86 -0.74
CA TYR A 3 1.58 12.55 -1.06
C TYR A 3 2.52 11.40 -0.70
N LYS A 4 3.84 11.61 -0.77
CA LYS A 4 4.81 10.58 -0.39
C LYS A 4 4.72 10.31 1.10
N ARG A 5 4.69 11.36 1.91
CA ARG A 5 4.45 11.24 3.35
C ARG A 5 3.10 10.58 3.65
N LYS A 6 2.03 10.99 2.95
CA LYS A 6 0.71 10.36 3.10
C LYS A 6 0.73 8.85 2.82
N GLY A 7 1.46 8.40 1.80
CA GLY A 7 1.63 6.97 1.50
C GLY A 7 2.28 6.20 2.64
N VAL A 8 3.29 6.78 3.29
CA VAL A 8 3.93 6.21 4.47
C VAL A 8 2.95 6.10 5.63
N GLU A 9 2.23 7.18 5.94
CA GLU A 9 1.29 7.25 7.06
C GLU A 9 0.14 6.25 6.91
N ASP A 10 -0.44 6.13 5.72
CA ASP A 10 -1.52 5.19 5.44
C ASP A 10 -1.04 3.73 5.61
N ILE A 11 0.18 3.40 5.16
CA ILE A 11 0.76 2.07 5.38
C ILE A 11 1.01 1.80 6.86
N CYS A 12 1.56 2.76 7.59
CA CYS A 12 1.76 2.61 9.03
C CYS A 12 0.45 2.34 9.75
N LYS A 13 -0.60 3.11 9.44
CA LYS A 13 -1.93 2.89 10.00
C LYS A 13 -2.47 1.50 9.67
N ILE A 14 -2.41 1.10 8.40
CA ILE A 14 -2.85 -0.24 7.96
C ILE A 14 -2.07 -1.32 8.73
N LYS A 15 -0.74 -1.25 8.79
CA LYS A 15 0.09 -2.26 9.45
C LYS A 15 -0.13 -2.32 10.95
N LYS A 16 -0.39 -1.18 11.62
CA LYS A 16 -0.77 -1.14 13.05
C LYS A 16 -2.13 -1.80 13.28
N ASP A 17 -3.13 -1.46 12.47
CA ASP A 17 -4.50 -2.00 12.60
C ASP A 17 -4.55 -3.53 12.45
N PHE A 18 -3.61 -4.12 11.68
CA PHE A 18 -3.54 -5.57 11.44
C PHE A 18 -2.36 -6.27 12.13
N ALA A 19 -1.65 -5.62 13.06
CA ALA A 19 -0.41 -6.14 13.66
C ALA A 19 -0.57 -7.52 14.35
N TYR A 20 -1.76 -7.80 14.89
CA TYR A 20 -2.08 -9.06 15.59
C TYR A 20 -2.89 -10.04 14.72
N SER A 21 -3.07 -9.74 13.43
CA SER A 21 -3.77 -10.63 12.51
C SER A 21 -2.86 -11.80 12.14
N ASN A 22 -3.26 -13.01 12.51
CA ASN A 22 -2.62 -14.25 12.04
C ASN A 22 -3.07 -14.63 10.61
N ASN A 23 -4.02 -13.88 10.04
CA ASN A 23 -4.52 -14.15 8.70
C ASN A 23 -3.54 -13.63 7.64
N GLN A 24 -3.03 -14.54 6.81
CA GLN A 24 -2.18 -14.19 5.67
C GLN A 24 -3.00 -13.75 4.44
N ASP A 25 -4.30 -14.08 4.41
CA ASP A 25 -5.18 -13.69 3.32
C ASP A 25 -5.31 -12.15 3.28
N GLY A 26 -5.10 -11.56 2.11
CA GLY A 26 -5.15 -10.12 1.93
C GLY A 26 -4.03 -9.33 2.63
N LYS A 27 -2.93 -9.96 3.03
CA LYS A 27 -1.74 -9.24 3.55
C LYS A 27 -1.08 -8.42 2.45
N LEU A 28 -0.66 -7.20 2.77
CA LEU A 28 0.06 -6.33 1.84
C LEU A 28 1.57 -6.56 1.96
N THR A 29 2.11 -7.37 1.06
CA THR A 29 3.53 -7.79 1.12
C THR A 29 4.44 -6.92 0.25
N LYS A 30 5.77 -6.96 0.48
CA LYS A 30 6.80 -6.40 -0.43
C LYS A 30 6.55 -6.75 -1.91
N SER A 31 6.17 -8.00 -2.20
CA SER A 31 5.95 -8.46 -3.58
C SER A 31 4.67 -7.87 -4.19
N LEU A 32 3.61 -7.71 -3.39
CA LEU A 32 2.35 -7.12 -3.86
C LEU A 32 2.46 -5.62 -4.06
N ILE A 33 3.06 -4.90 -3.10
CA ILE A 33 3.23 -3.44 -3.23
C ILE A 33 4.11 -3.07 -4.42
N ARG A 34 5.15 -3.87 -4.71
CA ARG A 34 5.99 -3.71 -5.90
C ARG A 34 5.19 -3.90 -7.19
N LYS A 35 4.39 -4.96 -7.28
CA LYS A 35 3.52 -5.17 -8.45
C LYS A 35 2.55 -4.01 -8.67
N ILE A 36 1.98 -3.46 -7.59
CA ILE A 36 1.10 -2.29 -7.68
C ILE A 36 1.87 -1.06 -8.18
N PHE A 37 3.08 -0.84 -7.64
CA PHE A 37 3.96 0.25 -8.09
C PHE A 37 4.29 0.14 -9.57
N ASP A 38 4.67 -1.06 -10.04
CA ASP A 38 4.98 -1.31 -11.46
C ASP A 38 3.77 -0.98 -12.34
N MET A 39 2.55 -1.44 -11.98
CA MET A 39 1.31 -1.11 -12.72
C MET A 39 1.06 0.41 -12.81
N ILE A 40 1.25 1.12 -11.69
CA ILE A 40 1.04 2.57 -11.62
C ILE A 40 2.09 3.31 -12.45
N ASN A 41 3.34 2.85 -12.42
CA ASN A 41 4.44 3.51 -13.10
C ASN A 41 4.39 3.27 -14.63
N ASP A 42 4.03 2.07 -15.05
CA ASP A 42 3.95 1.70 -16.47
C ASP A 42 2.71 2.29 -17.17
N SER A 43 1.70 2.69 -16.40
CA SER A 43 0.48 3.28 -16.97
C SER A 43 0.56 4.80 -17.10
N GLN A 44 0.26 5.29 -18.31
CA GLN A 44 0.01 6.71 -18.57
C GLN A 44 -1.39 7.14 -18.11
N ASN A 45 -2.37 6.23 -18.16
CA ASN A 45 -3.74 6.47 -17.76
C ASN A 45 -4.10 5.58 -16.56
N LEU A 46 -3.97 6.11 -15.35
CA LEU A 46 -4.20 5.33 -14.13
C LEU A 46 -5.63 4.77 -14.01
N SER A 47 -6.61 5.38 -14.67
CA SER A 47 -7.98 4.86 -14.67
C SER A 47 -8.09 3.52 -15.41
N SER A 48 -7.23 3.24 -16.38
CA SER A 48 -7.31 2.01 -17.17
C SER A 48 -6.85 0.77 -16.40
N ILE A 49 -6.04 0.94 -15.35
CA ILE A 49 -5.51 -0.17 -14.54
C ILE A 49 -6.35 -0.48 -13.30
N ILE A 50 -7.45 0.24 -13.08
CA ILE A 50 -8.37 -0.01 -11.97
C ILE A 50 -8.88 -1.46 -11.95
N PRO A 51 -9.31 -2.07 -13.08
CA PRO A 51 -9.70 -3.47 -13.10
C PRO A 51 -8.57 -4.42 -12.69
N ASP A 52 -7.33 -4.15 -13.11
CA ASP A 52 -6.16 -4.97 -12.79
C ASP A 52 -5.82 -4.90 -11.30
N LEU A 53 -5.92 -3.71 -10.70
CA LEU A 53 -5.75 -3.51 -9.25
C LEU A 53 -6.83 -4.25 -8.45
N ALA A 54 -8.09 -4.17 -8.89
CA ALA A 54 -9.20 -4.88 -8.26
C ALA A 54 -9.03 -6.41 -8.38
N TYR A 55 -8.61 -6.90 -9.55
CA TYR A 55 -8.29 -8.30 -9.77
C TYR A 55 -7.13 -8.77 -8.91
N LEU A 56 -6.06 -7.97 -8.79
CA LEU A 56 -4.93 -8.24 -7.90
C LEU A 56 -5.39 -8.39 -6.46
N ALA A 57 -6.27 -7.51 -5.99
CA ALA A 57 -6.85 -7.59 -4.64
C ALA A 57 -7.67 -8.89 -4.48
N ALA A 58 -8.60 -9.15 -5.39
CA ALA A 58 -9.50 -10.30 -5.33
C ALA A 58 -8.74 -11.64 -5.34
N ARG A 59 -7.77 -11.81 -6.24
CA ARG A 59 -7.01 -13.07 -6.35
C ARG A 59 -6.13 -13.35 -5.13
N ASN A 60 -5.79 -12.32 -4.36
CA ASN A 60 -5.04 -12.43 -3.11
C ASN A 60 -5.97 -12.35 -1.87
N LYS A 61 -7.28 -12.53 -2.07
CA LYS A 61 -8.32 -12.47 -1.03
C LYS A 61 -8.32 -11.16 -0.22
N GLY A 62 -7.86 -10.07 -0.84
CA GLY A 62 -7.77 -8.75 -0.25
C GLY A 62 -8.83 -7.78 -0.76
N LEU A 63 -9.94 -8.23 -1.36
CA LEU A 63 -11.02 -7.32 -1.78
C LEU A 63 -12.00 -7.05 -0.61
N SER A 64 -11.47 -6.61 0.53
CA SER A 64 -12.23 -6.26 1.73
C SER A 64 -11.50 -5.19 2.57
N ASN A 65 -12.26 -4.32 3.24
CA ASN A 65 -11.73 -3.37 4.23
C ASN A 65 -11.12 -4.05 5.47
N ASP A 66 -11.32 -5.35 5.64
CA ASP A 66 -10.80 -6.14 6.76
C ASP A 66 -9.44 -6.79 6.42
N THR A 67 -8.77 -6.30 5.38
CA THR A 67 -7.45 -6.78 4.96
C THR A 67 -6.51 -5.61 4.68
N GLU A 68 -5.21 -5.81 4.88
CA GLU A 68 -4.20 -4.79 4.58
C GLU A 68 -4.25 -4.36 3.10
N LEU A 69 -4.27 -5.35 2.19
CA LEU A 69 -4.31 -5.14 0.75
C LEU A 69 -5.58 -4.41 0.34
N GLY A 70 -6.73 -4.78 0.90
CA GLY A 70 -8.00 -4.17 0.52
C GLY A 70 -8.12 -2.73 0.97
N ARG A 71 -7.72 -2.41 2.20
CA ARG A 71 -7.66 -1.02 2.65
C ARG A 71 -6.72 -0.20 1.77
N PHE A 72 -5.55 -0.73 1.45
CA PHE A 72 -4.60 -0.04 0.58
C PHE A 72 -5.16 0.20 -0.83
N ILE A 73 -5.75 -0.83 -1.44
CA ILE A 73 -6.35 -0.75 -2.78
C ILE A 73 -7.52 0.24 -2.79
N ILE A 74 -8.40 0.23 -1.79
CA ILE A 74 -9.52 1.17 -1.71
C ILE A 74 -9.02 2.61 -1.60
N SER A 75 -8.03 2.88 -0.75
CA SER A 75 -7.38 4.20 -0.67
C SER A 75 -6.75 4.61 -2.00
N LEU A 76 -6.03 3.70 -2.65
CA LEU A 76 -5.38 3.95 -3.94
C LEU A 76 -6.40 4.24 -5.05
N LEU A 77 -7.49 3.48 -5.14
CA LEU A 77 -8.55 3.70 -6.12
C LEU A 77 -9.23 5.06 -5.93
N ASN A 78 -9.45 5.48 -4.68
CA ASN A 78 -9.97 6.81 -4.39
C ASN A 78 -8.97 7.90 -4.82
N LEU A 79 -7.68 7.67 -4.57
CA LEU A 79 -6.63 8.60 -4.97
C LEU A 79 -6.55 8.76 -6.49
N ILE A 80 -6.57 7.65 -7.24
CA ILE A 80 -6.56 7.64 -8.72
C ILE A 80 -7.70 8.47 -9.30
N ARG A 81 -8.89 8.43 -8.69
CA ARG A 81 -10.07 9.18 -9.17
C ARG A 81 -10.00 10.67 -8.87
N GLN A 82 -9.21 11.09 -7.89
CA GLN A 82 -9.25 12.45 -7.34
C GLN A 82 -7.97 13.24 -7.60
N GLN A 83 -6.87 12.58 -7.97
CA GLN A 83 -5.55 13.18 -8.00
C GLN A 83 -4.85 13.00 -9.34
N PRO A 84 -4.01 13.97 -9.75
CA PRO A 84 -3.10 13.80 -10.87
C PRO A 84 -2.18 12.59 -10.69
N ARG A 85 -1.75 12.01 -11.81
CA ARG A 85 -0.85 10.84 -11.84
C ARG A 85 0.37 11.02 -10.93
N ASP A 86 1.03 12.18 -10.99
CA ASP A 86 2.24 12.45 -10.20
C ASP A 86 2.02 12.35 -8.69
N ASN A 87 0.85 12.76 -8.21
CA ASN A 87 0.49 12.64 -6.80
C ASN A 87 0.25 11.18 -6.42
N VAL A 88 -0.38 10.40 -7.29
CA VAL A 88 -0.59 8.96 -7.08
C VAL A 88 0.74 8.22 -7.08
N VAL A 89 1.64 8.51 -8.02
CA VAL A 89 2.99 7.91 -8.07
C VAL A 89 3.74 8.19 -6.78
N LYS A 90 3.83 9.45 -6.34
CA LYS A 90 4.47 9.83 -5.07
C LYS A 90 3.87 9.11 -3.88
N TYR A 91 2.54 8.96 -3.84
CA TYR A 91 1.87 8.20 -2.80
C TYR A 91 2.30 6.73 -2.78
N VAL A 92 2.31 6.06 -3.94
CA VAL A 92 2.72 4.66 -4.00
C VAL A 92 4.21 4.49 -3.70
N GLU A 93 5.09 5.43 -4.09
CA GLU A 93 6.50 5.43 -3.68
C GLU A 93 6.65 5.43 -2.15
N GLY A 94 5.91 6.31 -1.46
CA GLY A 94 5.90 6.36 0.00
C GLY A 94 5.39 5.06 0.62
N ALA A 95 4.32 4.49 0.04
CA ALA A 95 3.77 3.23 0.49
C ALA A 95 4.74 2.05 0.32
N VAL A 96 5.43 1.96 -0.83
CA VAL A 96 6.48 0.97 -1.09
C VAL A 96 7.59 1.09 -0.04
N MET A 97 8.11 2.29 0.17
CA MET A 97 9.17 2.53 1.15
C MET A 97 8.76 2.06 2.56
N ALA A 98 7.55 2.40 2.99
CA ALA A 98 7.04 2.01 4.30
C ALA A 98 6.89 0.49 4.44
N VAL A 99 6.30 -0.21 3.45
CA VAL A 99 6.18 -1.68 3.49
C VAL A 99 7.56 -2.34 3.57
N TYR A 100 8.53 -1.86 2.79
CA TYR A 100 9.88 -2.41 2.80
C TYR A 100 10.56 -2.25 4.16
N ILE A 101 10.52 -1.03 4.74
CA ILE A 101 11.10 -0.75 6.05
C ILE A 101 10.41 -1.56 7.14
N ILE A 102 9.07 -1.65 7.12
CA ILE A 102 8.32 -2.39 8.13
C ILE A 102 8.68 -3.86 8.13
N GLU A 103 8.61 -4.52 6.97
CA GLU A 103 8.91 -5.95 6.87
C GLU A 103 10.37 -6.24 7.20
N GLU A 104 11.31 -5.37 6.81
CA GLU A 104 12.73 -5.54 7.12
C GLU A 104 13.03 -5.37 8.61
N ALA A 105 12.49 -4.33 9.24
CA ALA A 105 12.70 -4.12 10.67
C ALA A 105 12.06 -5.25 11.50
N GLN A 106 10.86 -5.72 11.12
CA GLN A 106 10.21 -6.86 11.77
C GLN A 106 11.01 -8.16 11.64
N SER A 107 11.65 -8.43 10.50
CA SER A 107 12.53 -9.61 10.37
C SER A 107 13.82 -9.53 11.17
N ASN A 108 14.14 -8.34 11.70
CA ASN A 108 15.33 -8.08 12.51
C ASN A 108 14.98 -7.73 13.98
N ASP A 109 13.75 -8.01 14.43
CA ASP A 109 13.24 -7.69 15.78
C ASP A 109 13.38 -6.20 16.19
N LEU A 110 13.29 -5.30 15.22
CA LEU A 110 13.32 -3.85 15.43
C LEU A 110 11.91 -3.26 15.39
N ASP A 111 11.70 -2.15 16.11
CA ASP A 111 10.47 -1.35 15.99
C ASP A 111 10.47 -0.58 14.66
N PRO A 112 9.65 -0.98 13.66
CA PRO A 112 9.68 -0.37 12.34
C PRO A 112 9.17 1.07 12.34
N PHE A 113 8.28 1.42 13.28
CA PHE A 113 7.55 2.68 13.25
C PHE A 113 8.41 3.87 13.67
N LYS A 114 9.50 3.62 14.40
CA LYS A 114 10.53 4.63 14.72
C LYS A 114 11.26 5.16 13.48
N PHE A 115 11.52 4.30 12.49
CA PHE A 115 12.22 4.69 11.25
C PHE A 115 11.33 5.51 10.30
N LEU A 116 10.02 5.37 10.45
CA LEU A 116 9.03 5.99 9.58
C LEU A 116 8.37 7.21 10.23
N ASP A 117 8.76 7.58 11.45
CA ASP A 117 8.09 8.62 12.25
C ASP A 117 6.57 8.42 12.30
N CYS A 118 6.17 7.17 12.53
CA CYS A 118 4.76 6.78 12.58
C CYS A 118 4.29 6.74 14.04
N GLY A 119 3.88 7.90 14.55
CA GLY A 119 3.19 8.04 15.84
C GLY A 119 1.97 7.15 15.95
#